data_AF-A0ABD6F012-F1
#
_entry.id   AF-A0ABD6F012-F1
#
_cell.length_a   1.000
_cell.length_b   1.000
_cell.length_c   1.000
_cell.angle_alpha   90.00
_cell.angle_beta   90.00
_cell.angle_gamma   90.00
#
_symmetry.space_group_name_H-M   'P 1'
#
loop_
_entity.id
_entity.type
_entity.pdbx_description
1 polymer ?
#
loop_
_entity_poly.entity_id
_entity_poly.type
_entity_poly.pdbx_seq_one_letter_code
_entity_poly.pdbx_strand_id
1 'polypeptide(L)'
;MRTLGWFDAFRENGEPSWFGENRTPVVFDLQLFALTSIFLTPLLAFLIILPGVRRQRLASTITFVLSVLVGATILTKHRDFVLPTTRI
;
A
#
# COMPACT_ATOMS: atom_id res chain seq x y z
N MET A 1 -6.46 48.61 -8.70
CA MET A 1 -7.30 47.44 -8.35
C MET A 1 -6.61 46.21 -8.90
N ARG A 2 -6.19 45.25 -8.05
CA ARG A 2 -5.69 43.95 -8.51
C ARG A 2 -6.90 43.07 -8.85
N THR A 3 -7.00 42.62 -10.09
CA THR A 3 -7.96 41.58 -10.49
C THR A 3 -7.39 40.23 -10.10
N LEU A 4 -7.90 39.60 -9.02
CA LEU A 4 -7.53 38.23 -8.65
C LEU A 4 -7.96 37.26 -9.77
N GLY A 5 -7.04 36.44 -10.24
CA GLY A 5 -7.32 35.38 -11.22
C GLY A 5 -8.00 34.17 -10.57
N TRP A 6 -8.68 33.32 -11.35
CA TRP A 6 -9.37 32.13 -10.81
C TRP A 6 -8.46 31.15 -10.07
N PHE A 7 -7.15 31.14 -10.37
CA PHE A 7 -6.16 30.31 -9.68
C PHE A 7 -5.47 31.00 -8.49
N ASP A 8 -5.83 32.25 -8.19
CA ASP A 8 -5.23 33.01 -7.09
C ASP A 8 -5.84 32.61 -5.74
N ALA A 9 -7.05 32.05 -5.74
CA ALA A 9 -7.74 31.55 -4.55
C ALA A 9 -7.02 30.39 -3.84
N PHE A 10 -6.10 29.70 -4.53
CA PHE A 10 -5.32 28.58 -4.00
C PHE A 10 -3.88 28.97 -3.63
N ARG A 11 -3.55 30.27 -3.69
CA ARG A 11 -2.22 30.80 -3.43
C ARG A 11 -2.28 31.79 -2.28
N GLU A 12 -1.31 31.74 -1.39
CA GLU A 12 -1.04 32.88 -0.53
C GLU A 12 -0.40 33.96 -1.41
N ASN A 13 -1.06 35.12 -1.51
CA ASN A 13 -0.58 36.35 -2.18
C ASN A 13 -0.21 36.26 -3.67
N GLY A 14 -0.68 35.23 -4.40
CA GLY A 14 -0.34 35.03 -5.82
C GLY A 14 1.09 34.57 -6.07
N GLU A 15 1.76 34.09 -5.01
CA GLU A 15 3.10 33.53 -5.04
C GLU A 15 3.08 32.11 -5.63
N PRO A 16 4.18 31.63 -6.26
CA PRO A 16 4.28 30.22 -6.65
C PRO A 16 4.04 29.32 -5.43
N SER A 17 3.34 28.19 -5.62
CA SER A 17 3.01 27.27 -4.54
C SER A 17 4.29 26.80 -3.83
N TRP A 18 4.56 27.36 -2.66
CA TRP A 18 5.69 27.00 -1.82
C TRP A 18 5.23 25.99 -0.77
N PHE A 19 5.44 24.72 -1.06
CA PHE A 19 5.35 23.70 -0.04
C PHE A 19 6.64 23.80 0.77
N GLY A 20 6.57 24.24 2.03
CA GLY A 20 7.75 24.41 2.90
C GLY A 20 8.54 23.12 3.12
N GLU A 21 9.50 23.11 4.05
CA GLU A 21 10.23 21.89 4.40
C GLU A 21 9.27 20.80 4.90
N ASN A 22 8.89 19.88 4.03
CA ASN A 22 8.13 18.70 4.38
C ASN A 22 8.98 17.46 4.12
N ARG A 23 9.93 17.21 5.02
CA ARG A 23 10.76 16.00 5.03
C ARG A 23 10.26 15.05 6.10
N THR A 24 9.07 14.48 5.92
CA THR A 24 8.67 13.32 6.73
C THR A 24 9.50 12.12 6.25
N PRO A 25 10.46 11.62 7.04
CA PRO A 25 11.24 10.46 6.63
C PRO A 25 10.30 9.25 6.53
N VAL A 26 10.54 8.38 5.57
CA VAL A 26 9.80 7.10 5.49
C VAL A 26 10.27 6.23 6.64
N VAL A 27 9.38 5.98 7.61
CA VAL A 27 9.70 5.28 8.86
C VAL A 27 9.75 3.75 8.67
N PHE A 28 9.25 3.23 7.54
CA PHE A 28 9.12 1.80 7.29
C PHE A 28 9.85 1.35 6.02
N ASP A 29 10.23 0.07 5.98
CA ASP A 29 10.87 -0.56 4.82
C ASP A 29 9.91 -0.55 3.62
N LEU A 30 10.20 0.30 2.63
CA LEU A 30 9.39 0.46 1.41
C LEU A 30 9.29 -0.83 0.60
N GLN A 31 10.35 -1.64 0.60
CA GLN A 31 10.36 -2.88 -0.16
C GLN A 31 9.43 -3.90 0.51
N LEU A 32 9.51 -4.02 1.84
CA LEU A 32 8.59 -4.87 2.60
C LEU A 32 7.14 -4.39 2.45
N PHE A 33 6.91 -3.08 2.47
CA PHE A 33 5.58 -2.50 2.27
C PHE A 33 5.02 -2.79 0.87
N ALA A 34 5.82 -2.57 -0.18
CA ALA A 34 5.41 -2.87 -1.54
C ALA A 34 5.06 -4.37 -1.69
N LEU A 35 5.91 -5.26 -1.17
CA LEU A 35 5.70 -6.70 -1.24
C LEU A 35 4.45 -7.15 -0.48
N THR A 36 4.20 -6.61 0.72
CA THR A 36 2.99 -6.91 1.48
C THR A 36 1.73 -6.34 0.81
N SER A 37 1.81 -5.17 0.16
CA SER A 37 0.68 -4.57 -0.55
C SER A 37 0.17 -5.43 -1.71
N ILE A 38 1.06 -6.17 -2.39
CA ILE A 38 0.72 -7.08 -3.49
C ILE A 38 -0.18 -8.23 -3.02
N PHE A 39 -0.02 -8.70 -1.78
CA PHE A 39 -0.89 -9.73 -1.19
C PHE A 39 -2.13 -9.13 -0.53
N LEU A 40 -2.00 -7.94 0.05
CA LEU A 40 -3.11 -7.28 0.73
C LEU A 40 -4.20 -6.82 -0.25
N THR A 41 -3.82 -6.32 -1.41
CA THR A 41 -4.76 -5.84 -2.44
C THR A 41 -5.76 -6.93 -2.90
N PRO A 42 -5.32 -8.12 -3.38
CA PRO A 42 -6.26 -9.17 -3.76
C PRO A 42 -7.00 -9.75 -2.55
N LEU A 43 -6.41 -9.72 -1.34
CA LEU A 43 -7.10 -10.13 -0.13
C LEU A 43 -8.29 -9.22 0.22
N LEU A 44 -8.08 -7.91 0.18
CA LEU A 44 -9.15 -6.94 0.38
C LEU A 44 -10.20 -7.04 -0.74
N ALA A 45 -9.78 -7.20 -1.99
CA ALA A 45 -10.68 -7.41 -3.11
C ALA A 45 -11.56 -8.66 -2.91
N PHE A 46 -10.97 -9.77 -2.45
CA PHE A 46 -11.70 -10.99 -2.14
C PHE A 46 -12.71 -10.79 -0.99
N LEU A 47 -12.33 -10.06 0.07
CA LEU A 47 -13.25 -9.75 1.18
C LEU A 47 -14.45 -8.90 0.73
N ILE A 48 -14.26 -7.96 -0.19
CA ILE A 48 -15.34 -7.15 -0.76
C ILE A 48 -16.30 -8.01 -1.58
N ILE A 49 -15.78 -8.97 -2.35
CA ILE A 49 -16.58 -9.88 -3.18
C ILE A 49 -17.27 -10.97 -2.33
N LEU A 50 -16.68 -11.33 -1.19
CA LEU A 50 -17.11 -12.40 -0.29
C LEU A 50 -18.62 -12.41 0.07
N PRO A 51 -19.28 -11.29 0.42
CA PRO A 51 -20.74 -11.30 0.67
C PRO A 51 -21.58 -11.71 -0.55
N GLY A 52 -21.06 -11.54 -1.78
CA GLY A 52 -21.73 -11.98 -3.01
C GLY A 52 -21.64 -13.49 -3.29
N VAL A 53 -20.79 -14.22 -2.57
CA VAL A 53 -20.57 -15.65 -2.77
C VAL A 53 -21.67 -16.47 -2.07
N ARG A 54 -22.62 -16.98 -2.85
CA ARG A 54 -23.79 -17.71 -2.33
C ARG A 54 -23.52 -19.16 -1.95
N ARG A 55 -22.55 -19.84 -2.57
CA ARG A 55 -22.24 -21.26 -2.34
C ARG A 55 -20.73 -21.45 -2.19
N GLN A 56 -20.31 -22.39 -1.35
CA GLN A 56 -18.89 -22.69 -1.06
C GLN A 56 -18.07 -21.54 -0.43
N ARG A 57 -18.72 -20.58 0.24
CA ARG A 57 -18.08 -19.39 0.84
C ARG A 57 -16.88 -19.74 1.73
N LEU A 58 -17.02 -20.73 2.61
CA LEU A 58 -15.95 -21.16 3.51
C LEU A 58 -14.80 -21.84 2.76
N ALA A 59 -15.10 -22.76 1.85
CA ALA A 59 -14.09 -23.46 1.06
C ALA A 59 -13.27 -22.47 0.22
N SER A 60 -13.93 -21.56 -0.50
CA SER A 60 -13.26 -20.52 -1.28
C SER A 60 -12.40 -19.60 -0.42
N THR A 61 -12.88 -19.22 0.77
CA THR A 61 -12.11 -18.39 1.71
C THR A 61 -10.87 -19.11 2.19
N ILE A 62 -11.00 -20.38 2.60
CA ILE A 62 -9.86 -21.17 3.09
C ILE A 62 -8.83 -21.36 1.98
N THR A 63 -9.25 -21.78 0.79
CA THR A 63 -8.34 -21.98 -0.35
C THR A 63 -7.61 -20.68 -0.73
N PHE A 64 -8.33 -19.55 -0.75
CA PHE A 64 -7.76 -18.26 -1.08
C PHE A 64 -6.80 -17.75 0.00
N VAL A 65 -7.16 -17.86 1.28
CA VAL A 65 -6.27 -17.45 2.38
C VAL A 65 -5.01 -18.32 2.41
N LEU A 66 -5.14 -19.63 2.21
CA LEU A 66 -3.99 -20.53 2.14
C LEU A 66 -3.06 -20.19 0.96
N SER A 67 -3.60 -19.89 -0.22
CA SER A 67 -2.77 -19.53 -1.38
C SER A 67 -2.00 -18.22 -1.14
N VAL A 68 -2.64 -17.21 -0.55
CA VAL A 68 -2.00 -15.94 -0.18
C VAL A 68 -0.93 -16.15 0.89
N LEU A 69 -1.20 -16.97 1.91
CA LEU A 69 -0.22 -17.30 2.96
C LEU A 69 1.01 -18.03 2.42
N VAL A 70 0.82 -18.98 1.51
CA VAL A 70 1.94 -19.69 0.85
C VAL A 70 2.78 -18.71 0.04
N GLY A 71 2.16 -17.82 -0.74
CA GLY A 71 2.88 -16.79 -1.48
C GLY A 71 3.70 -15.86 -0.57
N ALA A 72 3.10 -15.42 0.55
CA ALA A 72 3.77 -14.54 1.50
C ALA A 72 4.94 -15.23 2.24
N THR A 73 4.79 -16.51 2.59
CA THR A 73 5.86 -17.28 3.27
C THR A 73 7.05 -17.55 2.34
N ILE A 74 6.80 -17.84 1.06
CA ILE A 74 7.88 -18.00 0.07
C ILE A 74 8.64 -16.68 -0.09
N LEU A 75 7.93 -15.56 -0.23
CA LEU A 75 8.56 -14.27 -0.46
C LEU A 75 9.38 -13.78 0.73
N THR A 76 8.89 -13.98 1.95
CA THR A 76 9.63 -13.64 3.17
C THR A 76 10.91 -14.47 3.29
N LYS A 77 10.83 -15.78 3.05
CA LYS A 77 12.01 -16.65 3.03
C LYS A 77 13.00 -16.28 1.94
N HIS A 78 12.51 -15.92 0.75
CA HIS A 78 13.37 -15.46 -0.32
C HIS A 78 14.11 -14.16 0.05
N ARG A 79 13.42 -13.19 0.67
CA ARG A 79 14.04 -11.96 1.18
C ARG A 79 15.14 -12.28 2.20
N ASP A 80 14.87 -13.13 3.19
CA ASP A 80 15.84 -13.50 4.22
C ASP A 80 17.08 -14.19 3.65
N PHE A 81 16.93 -14.95 2.56
CA PHE A 81 18.03 -15.60 1.86
C PHE A 81 18.87 -14.61 1.03
N VAL A 82 18.22 -13.70 0.30
CA VAL A 82 18.89 -12.73 -0.59
C VAL A 82 19.55 -11.60 0.19
N LEU A 83 18.90 -11.12 1.25
CA LEU A 83 19.42 -10.13 2.18
C LEU A 83 19.62 -10.83 3.53
N PRO A 84 20.73 -11.55 3.74
CA PRO A 84 21.04 -12.06 5.06
C PRO A 84 21.20 -10.84 5.95
N THR A 85 20.21 -10.59 6.81
CA THR A 85 20.31 -9.57 7.85
C THR A 85 21.62 -9.81 8.58
N THR A 86 22.60 -8.92 8.36
CA THR A 86 23.80 -8.84 9.18
C THR A 86 23.32 -8.51 10.58
N ARG A 87 23.16 -9.55 11.39
CA ARG A 87 22.98 -9.43 12.82
C ARG A 87 24.26 -8.82 13.37
N ILE A 88 24.15 -7.58 13.86
CA ILE A 88 25.05 -7.02 14.86
C ILE A 88 24.46 -7.42 16.22
#